data_AF-A0A537W9T5-F1
#
_entry.id   AF-A0A537W9T5-F1
#
_cell.length_a   1.000
_cell.length_b   1.000
_cell.length_c   1.000
_cell.angle_alpha   90.00
_cell.angle_beta   90.00
_cell.angle_gamma   90.00
#
_symmetry.space_group_name_H-M   'P 1'
#
loop_
_entity.id
_entity.type
_entity.pdbx_description
1 polymer ?
#
loop_
_entity_poly.entity_id
_entity_poly.type
_entity_poly.pdbx_seq_one_letter_code
_entity_poly.pdbx_strand_id
1 'polypeptide(L)'
;MNRMVIVARLHEGKHEEAEALLRAGPPFDPEELGLHRHSAYITANEVAFYFEAPEVEWIVNEIVDDPVISTALGPWRALVDGPPRLAHERYFWTREQSKTGVGLGV
;
A
#
# COMPACT_ATOMS: atom_id res chain seq x y z
N MET A 1 9.24 13.28 2.43
CA MET A 1 8.17 12.26 2.31
C MET A 1 8.76 11.14 1.49
N ASN A 2 8.78 9.93 2.03
CA ASN A 2 9.34 8.75 1.36
C ASN A 2 8.21 7.92 0.78
N ARG A 3 8.49 7.21 -0.32
CA ARG A 3 7.52 6.38 -1.04
C ARG A 3 8.09 5.01 -1.31
N MET A 4 7.25 4.00 -1.12
CA MET A 4 7.61 2.62 -1.40
C MET A 4 6.41 1.89 -1.99
N VAL A 5 6.71 0.93 -2.86
CA VAL A 5 5.71 0.03 -3.43
C VAL A 5 6.11 -1.40 -3.12
N ILE A 6 5.16 -2.19 -2.64
CA ILE A 6 5.27 -3.65 -2.54
C ILE A 6 4.54 -4.25 -3.73
N VAL A 7 5.22 -5.05 -4.53
CA VAL A 7 4.63 -5.75 -5.68
C VAL A 7 4.65 -7.24 -5.41
N ALA A 8 3.49 -7.87 -5.46
CA ALA A 8 3.35 -9.32 -5.34
C ALA A 8 2.75 -9.89 -6.63
N ARG A 9 3.34 -10.97 -7.12
CA ARG A 9 2.75 -11.74 -8.22
C ARG A 9 1.61 -12.58 -7.68
N LEU A 10 0.54 -12.70 -8.43
CA LEU A 10 -0.58 -13.57 -8.13
C LEU A 10 -0.40 -14.88 -8.90
N HIS A 11 -0.86 -15.99 -8.32
CA HIS A 11 -1.09 -17.22 -9.06
C HIS A 11 -2.12 -16.97 -10.18
N GLU A 12 -2.01 -17.75 -11.25
CA GLU A 12 -2.95 -17.66 -12.37
C GLU A 12 -4.40 -17.88 -11.92
N GLY A 13 -5.33 -17.04 -12.39
CA GLY A 13 -6.75 -17.10 -12.04
C GLY A 13 -7.11 -16.51 -10.67
N LYS A 14 -6.15 -16.03 -9.87
CA LYS A 14 -6.41 -15.48 -8.52
C LYS A 14 -6.81 -14.01 -8.48
N HIS A 15 -7.04 -13.39 -9.64
CA HIS A 15 -7.40 -11.98 -9.75
C HIS A 15 -8.67 -11.63 -8.95
N GLU A 16 -9.77 -12.36 -9.15
CA GLU A 16 -11.06 -12.05 -8.50
C GLU A 16 -10.99 -12.20 -6.97
N GLU A 17 -10.30 -13.24 -6.49
CA GLU A 17 -10.07 -13.47 -5.05
C GLU A 17 -9.25 -12.33 -4.44
N ALA A 18 -8.19 -11.89 -5.11
CA ALA A 18 -7.37 -10.77 -4.67
C ALA A 18 -8.15 -9.45 -4.67
N GLU A 19 -8.96 -9.20 -5.70
CA GLU A 19 -9.79 -8.01 -5.77
C GLU A 19 -10.85 -7.97 -4.65
N ALA A 20 -11.41 -9.12 -4.28
CA ALA A 20 -12.33 -9.21 -3.14
C ALA A 20 -11.65 -8.81 -1.82
N LEU A 21 -10.39 -9.24 -1.61
CA LEU A 21 -9.61 -8.81 -0.43
C LEU A 21 -9.34 -7.30 -0.45
N LEU A 22 -8.99 -6.73 -1.61
CA LEU A 22 -8.77 -5.28 -1.72
C LEU A 22 -10.04 -4.47 -1.42
N ARG A 23 -11.21 -4.97 -1.84
CA ARG A 23 -12.50 -4.32 -1.56
C ARG A 23 -12.86 -4.33 -0.07
N ALA A 24 -12.33 -5.26 0.72
CA ALA A 24 -12.50 -5.25 2.17
C ALA A 24 -11.67 -4.15 2.86
N GLY A 25 -10.72 -3.54 2.15
CA GLY A 25 -9.81 -2.54 2.68
C GLY A 25 -8.55 -3.14 3.32
N PRO A 26 -7.60 -2.31 3.75
CA PRO A 26 -6.41 -2.77 4.45
C PRO A 26 -6.79 -3.38 5.81
N PRO A 27 -6.05 -4.40 6.29
CA PRO A 27 -6.28 -5.02 7.60
C PRO A 27 -5.76 -4.17 8.78
N PHE A 28 -5.38 -2.92 8.53
CA PHE A 28 -4.83 -1.97 9.49
C PHE A 28 -5.40 -0.58 9.19
N ASP A 29 -5.35 0.31 10.18
CA ASP A 29 -5.69 1.72 9.98
C ASP A 29 -4.47 2.47 9.40
N PRO A 30 -4.56 3.05 8.19
CA PRO A 30 -3.45 3.81 7.61
C PRO A 30 -3.05 5.05 8.41
N GLU A 31 -4.01 5.73 9.04
CA GLU A 31 -3.76 6.96 9.80
C GLU A 31 -3.04 6.64 11.11
N GLU A 32 -3.46 5.59 11.83
CA GLU A 32 -2.79 5.17 13.08
C GLU A 32 -1.35 4.71 12.83
N LEU A 33 -1.05 4.12 11.67
CA LEU A 33 0.31 3.75 11.24
C LEU A 33 1.14 4.94 10.73
N GLY A 34 0.58 6.15 10.69
CA GLY A 34 1.28 7.35 10.22
C GLY A 34 1.45 7.41 8.69
N LEU A 35 0.67 6.65 7.92
CA LEU A 35 0.67 6.75 6.47
C LEU A 35 -0.04 8.03 6.03
N HIS A 36 0.64 8.80 5.19
CA HIS A 36 0.06 9.98 4.54
C HIS A 36 -0.76 9.61 3.30
N ARG A 37 -0.41 8.50 2.64
CA ARG A 37 -1.16 7.95 1.52
C ARG A 37 -0.92 6.45 1.43
N HIS A 38 -2.00 5.70 1.26
CA HIS A 38 -1.98 4.29 0.95
C HIS A 38 -2.89 4.03 -0.25
N SER A 39 -2.45 3.20 -1.18
CA SER A 39 -3.29 2.77 -2.31
C SER A 39 -2.89 1.38 -2.76
N ALA A 40 -3.86 0.62 -3.26
CA ALA A 40 -3.64 -0.67 -3.86
C ALA A 40 -4.06 -0.64 -5.33
N TYR A 41 -3.27 -1.30 -6.17
CA TYR A 41 -3.49 -1.46 -7.59
C TYR A 41 -3.43 -2.94 -7.90
N ILE A 42 -4.29 -3.41 -8.80
CA ILE A 42 -4.33 -4.81 -9.21
C ILE A 42 -4.38 -4.90 -10.74
N THR A 43 -3.65 -5.88 -11.26
CA THR A 43 -3.71 -6.32 -12.66
C THR A 43 -4.20 -7.76 -12.71
N ALA A 44 -4.21 -8.38 -13.89
CA ALA A 44 -4.58 -9.78 -14.02
C ALA A 44 -3.68 -10.74 -13.21
N ASN A 45 -2.42 -10.38 -12.96
CA ASN A 45 -1.43 -11.28 -12.36
C ASN A 45 -0.52 -10.64 -11.30
N GLU A 46 -0.72 -9.37 -10.96
CA GLU A 46 0.07 -8.69 -9.94
C GLU A 46 -0.82 -7.76 -9.11
N VAL A 47 -0.47 -7.63 -7.84
CA VAL A 47 -0.99 -6.60 -6.94
C VAL A 47 0.17 -5.71 -6.49
N ALA A 48 -0.08 -4.40 -6.43
CA ALA A 48 0.88 -3.42 -5.98
C ALA A 48 0.27 -2.55 -4.86
N PHE A 49 0.95 -2.49 -3.73
CA PHE A 49 0.58 -1.66 -2.59
C PHE A 49 1.55 -0.50 -2.49
N TYR A 50 1.04 0.72 -2.60
CA TYR A 50 1.80 1.95 -2.45
C TYR A 50 1.64 2.51 -1.04
N PHE A 51 2.76 2.96 -0.49
CA PHE A 51 2.86 3.57 0.83
C PHE A 51 3.62 4.90 0.72
N GLU A 52 3.14 5.92 1.41
CA GLU A 52 3.79 7.22 1.53
C GLU A 52 3.78 7.67 3.00
N ALA A 53 4.98 7.85 3.56
CA ALA A 53 5.19 8.32 4.93
C ALA A 53 6.62 8.85 5.07
N PRO A 54 6.97 9.63 6.10
CA PRO A 54 8.35 10.06 6.32
C PRO A 54 9.26 8.86 6.63
N GLU A 55 8.81 7.85 7.39
CA GLU A 55 9.56 6.65 7.77
C GLU A 55 9.00 5.35 7.14
N VAL A 56 8.65 5.39 5.85
CA VAL A 56 7.91 4.29 5.17
C VAL A 56 8.56 2.90 5.27
N GLU A 57 9.90 2.80 5.24
CA GLU A 57 10.59 1.51 5.36
C GLU A 57 10.40 0.89 6.74
N TRP A 58 10.41 1.72 7.78
CA TRP A 58 10.20 1.25 9.16
C TRP A 58 8.75 0.81 9.37
N ILE A 59 7.78 1.60 8.89
CA ILE A 59 6.36 1.26 8.96
C ILE A 59 6.07 -0.06 8.24
N VAL A 60 6.66 -0.29 7.07
CA VAL A 60 6.46 -1.56 6.34
C VAL A 60 7.07 -2.75 7.08
N ASN A 61 8.21 -2.58 7.75
CA ASN A 61 8.75 -3.64 8.61
C ASN A 61 7.82 -3.91 9.79
N GLU A 62 7.27 -2.88 10.44
CA GLU A 62 6.29 -3.06 11.52
C GLU A 62 5.04 -3.82 11.06
N ILE A 63 4.50 -3.51 9.88
CA ILE A 63 3.35 -4.22 9.30
C ILE A 63 3.65 -5.72 9.10
N VAL A 64 4.87 -6.06 8.67
CA VAL A 64 5.28 -7.44 8.41
C VAL A 64 5.55 -8.20 9.71
N ASP A 65 6.17 -7.53 10.68
CA ASP A 65 6.54 -8.11 11.98
C ASP A 65 5.36 -8.15 12.96
N ASP A 66 4.28 -7.40 12.71
CA ASP A 66 3.07 -7.41 13.54
C ASP A 66 2.32 -8.77 13.44
N PRO A 67 2.13 -9.49 14.55
CA PRO A 67 1.47 -10.80 14.55
C PRO A 67 -0.01 -10.76 14.12
N VAL A 68 -0.71 -9.66 14.40
CA VAL A 68 -2.12 -9.48 14.07
C VAL A 68 -2.25 -9.20 12.57
N ILE A 69 -1.46 -8.27 12.05
CA ILE A 69 -1.48 -7.91 10.62
C ILE A 69 -0.98 -9.09 9.78
N SER A 70 0.09 -9.76 10.18
CA SER A 70 0.59 -10.95 9.47
C SER A 70 -0.46 -12.09 9.42
N THR A 71 -1.28 -12.23 10.47
CA THR A 71 -2.42 -13.16 10.47
C THR A 71 -3.52 -12.71 9.49
N ALA A 72 -3.86 -11.42 9.49
CA ALA A 72 -4.85 -10.85 8.58
C ALA A 72 -4.39 -10.86 7.11
N LEU A 73 -3.08 -10.92 6.85
CA LEU A 73 -2.48 -11.15 5.54
C LEU A 73 -2.47 -12.64 5.14
N GLY A 74 -2.91 -13.55 6.02
CA GLY A 74 -3.03 -14.98 5.75
C GLY A 74 -3.72 -15.34 4.43
N PRO A 75 -4.88 -14.74 4.08
CA PRO A 75 -5.55 -14.98 2.80
C PRO A 75 -4.67 -14.68 1.59
N TRP A 76 -3.82 -13.65 1.65
CA TRP A 76 -2.91 -13.30 0.56
C TRP A 76 -1.86 -14.38 0.29
N ARG A 77 -1.43 -15.14 1.31
CA ARG A 77 -0.39 -16.18 1.16
C ARG A 77 -0.79 -17.28 0.16
N ALA A 78 -2.09 -17.57 0.02
CA ALA A 78 -2.59 -18.56 -0.93
C ALA A 78 -2.78 -18.00 -2.35
N LEU A 79 -2.74 -16.67 -2.51
CA LEU A 79 -2.94 -15.99 -3.78
C LEU A 79 -1.62 -15.59 -4.43
N VAL A 80 -0.57 -15.39 -3.63
CA VAL A 80 0.70 -14.82 -4.07
C VAL A 80 1.69 -15.90 -4.53
N ASP A 81 2.23 -15.72 -5.73
CA ASP A 81 3.26 -16.54 -6.35
C ASP A 81 4.67 -16.04 -6.02
N GLY A 82 5.26 -16.62 -4.98
CA GLY A 82 6.62 -16.31 -4.53
C GLY A 82 6.72 -15.08 -3.61
N PRO A 83 7.94 -14.63 -3.27
CA PRO A 83 8.11 -13.51 -2.36
C PRO A 83 7.71 -12.18 -3.02
N PRO A 84 7.00 -11.29 -2.29
CA PRO A 84 6.81 -9.91 -2.73
C PRO A 84 8.13 -9.18 -2.94
N ARG A 85 8.12 -8.19 -3.82
CA ARG A 85 9.29 -7.38 -4.16
C ARG A 85 9.07 -5.95 -3.69
N LEU A 86 10.09 -5.37 -3.07
CA LEU A 86 10.11 -3.95 -2.71
C LEU A 86 10.62 -3.12 -3.90
N ALA A 87 9.84 -2.12 -4.30
CA ALA A 87 10.22 -1.13 -5.29
C ALA A 87 10.31 0.24 -4.64
N HIS A 88 11.51 0.83 -4.73
CA HIS A 88 11.80 2.16 -4.24
C HIS A 88 11.59 3.20 -5.34
N GLU A 89 11.16 4.40 -4.96
CA GLU A 89 11.07 5.52 -5.88
C GLU A 89 12.43 5.82 -6.52
N ARG A 90 12.45 5.95 -7.86
CA ARG A 90 13.63 6.40 -8.63
C ARG A 90 13.46 7.76 -9.28
N TYR A 91 12.20 8.14 -9.51
CA TYR A 91 11.81 9.42 -10.04
C TYR A 91 10.38 9.71 -9.57
N PHE A 92 10.11 10.94 -9.18
CA PHE A 92 8.80 11.39 -8.79
C PHE A 92 8.54 12.81 -9.23
N TRP A 93 7.31 13.04 -9.64
CA TRP A 93 6.81 14.36 -9.95
C TRP A 93 5.39 14.48 -9.41
N THR A 94 5.08 15.65 -8.85
CA THR A 94 3.72 16.02 -8.48
C THR A 94 3.45 17.43 -8.95
N ARG A 95 2.18 17.72 -9.28
CA ARG A 95 1.72 19.09 -9.46
C ARG A 95 1.62 19.73 -8.08
N GLU A 96 2.04 20.98 -7.93
CA GLU A 96 1.75 21.75 -6.72
C GLU A 96 0.23 21.76 -6.48
N GLN A 97 -0.19 21.25 -5.32
CA GLN A 97 -1.53 21.51 -4.84
C GLN A 97 -1.53 22.93 -4.29
N SER A 98 -1.97 23.89 -5.11
CA SER A 98 -2.23 25.25 -4.65
C SER A 98 -3.11 25.14 -3.41
N LYS A 99 -2.61 25.53 -2.24
CA LYS A 99 -3.48 25.81 -1.11
C LYS A 99 -4.39 26.93 -1.58
N THR A 100 -5.64 26.62 -1.91
CA THR A 100 -6.67 27.64 -2.03
C THR A 100 -6.86 28.20 -0.64
N GLY A 101 -5.99 29.13 -0.25
CA GLY A 101 -6.17 29.95 0.92
C GLY A 101 -7.42 30.76 0.65
N VAL A 102 -8.55 30.32 1.20
CA VAL A 102 -9.64 31.23 1.48
C VAL A 102 -9.12 32.15 2.57
N GLY A 103 -8.41 33.20 2.15
CA GLY A 103 -8.28 34.41 2.94
C GLY A 103 -9.68 34.94 3.09
N LEU A 104 -10.34 34.63 4.21
CA LEU A 104 -11.44 35.43 4.68
C LEU A 104 -10.83 36.78 5.03
N GLY A 105 -11.06 37.73 4.12
CA GLY A 105 -10.68 39.12 4.30
C GLY A 105 -11.43 39.75 5.48
N VAL A 106 -10.74 40.77 6.01
CA VAL A 106 -11.17 41.84 6.93
C VAL A 106 -11.52 41.44 8.35
#